data_AF-A0A1F3BE82-F1
#
_entry.id   AF-A0A1F3BE82-F1
#
_cell.length_a   1.000
_cell.length_b   1.000
_cell.length_c   1.000
_cell.angle_alpha   90.00
_cell.angle_beta   90.00
_cell.angle_gamma   90.00
#
_symmetry.space_group_name_H-M   'P 1'
#
loop_
_entity.id
_entity.type
_entity.pdbx_description
1 polymer ?
#
loop_
_entity_poly.entity_id
_entity_poly.type
_entity_poly.pdbx_seq_one_letter_code
_entity_poly.pdbx_strand_id
1 'polypeptide(L)'
;MKPKERLEQAGGAAKARVLLKLEEDVARSTGRSVAELRTSSLCDLRRQAEVRTGRVTRFVSRFPLIGRGNVNSDRIVESKDIDDEVDRILAR
;
A
#
# COMPACT_ATOMS: atom_id res chain seq x y z
N MET A 1 37.88 28.30 -4.02
CA MET A 1 36.63 27.52 -3.85
C MET A 1 35.54 28.44 -3.32
N LYS A 2 34.42 28.57 -4.02
CA LYS A 2 33.38 29.55 -3.67
C LYS A 2 32.52 29.00 -2.50
N PRO A 3 32.07 29.83 -1.55
CA PRO A 3 31.29 29.39 -0.38
C PRO A 3 29.95 28.73 -0.74
N LYS A 4 29.37 29.03 -1.91
CA LYS A 4 28.15 28.37 -2.42
C LYS A 4 28.34 26.87 -2.72
N GLU A 5 29.51 26.49 -3.25
CA GLU A 5 29.83 25.08 -3.59
C GLU A 5 29.98 24.22 -2.32
N ARG A 6 30.46 24.81 -1.22
CA ARG A 6 30.57 24.14 0.09
C ARG A 6 29.21 23.90 0.74
N LEU A 7 28.27 24.84 0.58
CA LEU A 7 26.90 24.73 1.09
C LEU A 7 26.10 23.65 0.33
N GLU A 8 26.26 23.54 -0.98
CA GLU A 8 25.62 22.47 -1.77
C GLU A 8 26.21 21.09 -1.45
N GLN A 9 27.54 20.99 -1.28
CA GLN A 9 28.18 19.74 -0.84
C GLN A 9 27.74 19.32 0.57
N ALA A 10 27.63 20.26 1.51
CA ALA A 10 27.15 19.99 2.86
C ALA A 10 25.67 19.56 2.88
N GLY A 11 24.83 20.18 2.04
CA GLY A 11 23.44 19.76 1.84
C GLY A 11 23.32 18.36 1.22
N GLY A 12 24.23 18.02 0.31
CA GLY A 12 24.35 16.67 -0.26
C GLY A 12 24.71 15.61 0.79
N ALA A 13 25.69 15.91 1.66
CA ALA A 13 26.11 15.00 2.73
C ALA A 13 25.00 14.74 3.76
N ALA A 14 24.25 15.78 4.16
CA ALA A 14 23.12 15.64 5.06
C ALA A 14 21.98 14.80 4.44
N LYS A 15 21.67 15.03 3.15
CA LYS A 15 20.68 14.23 2.41
C LYS A 15 21.11 12.76 2.29
N ALA A 16 22.37 12.50 1.97
CA ALA A 16 22.91 11.15 1.85
C ALA A 16 22.78 10.37 3.18
N ARG A 17 23.06 11.01 4.31
CA ARG A 17 22.91 10.39 5.63
C ARG A 17 21.46 10.01 5.96
N VAL A 18 20.51 10.87 5.58
CA VAL A 18 19.07 10.60 5.77
C VAL A 18 18.62 9.44 4.87
N LEU A 19 19.08 9.39 3.62
CA LEU A 19 18.77 8.31 2.69
C LEU A 19 19.30 6.96 3.17
N LEU A 20 20.55 6.90 3.64
CA LEU A 20 21.13 5.68 4.20
C LEU A 20 20.32 5.16 5.40
N LYS A 21 19.96 6.07 6.32
CA LYS A 21 19.14 5.71 7.48
C LYS A 21 17.77 5.18 7.06
N LEU A 22 17.15 5.79 6.05
CA LEU A 22 15.88 5.33 5.51
C LEU A 22 16.01 3.93 4.89
N GLU A 23 17.07 3.65 4.16
CA GLU A 23 17.33 2.32 3.58
C GLU A 23 17.51 1.25 4.66
N GLU A 24 18.23 1.56 5.74
CA GLU A 24 18.40 0.68 6.90
C GLU A 24 17.06 0.40 7.62
N ASP A 25 16.26 1.44 7.85
CA ASP A 25 14.97 1.32 8.53
C ASP A 25 13.97 0.52 7.68
N VAL A 26 13.95 0.75 6.35
CA VAL A 26 13.14 -0.02 5.41
C VAL A 26 13.58 -1.48 5.38
N ALA A 27 14.88 -1.76 5.36
CA ALA A 27 15.40 -3.12 5.41
C ALA A 27 15.03 -3.84 6.71
N ARG A 28 15.07 -3.15 7.85
CA ARG A 28 14.65 -3.70 9.14
C ARG A 28 13.16 -4.01 9.19
N SER A 29 12.33 -3.11 8.67
CA SER A 29 10.88 -3.23 8.67
C SER A 29 10.37 -4.30 7.70
N THR A 30 10.97 -4.39 6.52
CA THR A 30 10.49 -5.26 5.43
C THR A 30 11.28 -6.56 5.29
N GLY A 31 12.48 -6.64 5.87
CA GLY A 31 13.43 -7.74 5.67
C GLY A 31 14.11 -7.72 4.30
N ARG A 32 14.08 -6.59 3.57
CA ARG A 32 14.54 -6.49 2.17
C ARG A 32 15.20 -5.16 1.85
N SER A 33 16.09 -5.19 0.85
CA SER A 33 16.68 -3.96 0.32
C SER A 33 15.67 -3.16 -0.50
N VAL A 34 15.90 -1.84 -0.58
CA VAL A 34 15.08 -0.94 -1.40
C VAL A 34 15.14 -1.30 -2.89
N ALA A 35 16.27 -1.86 -3.36
CA ALA A 35 16.43 -2.32 -4.73
C ALA A 35 15.47 -3.46 -5.07
N GLU A 36 15.35 -4.46 -4.18
CA GLU A 36 14.43 -5.58 -4.35
C GLU A 36 12.96 -5.15 -4.28
N LEU A 37 12.64 -4.17 -3.41
CA LEU A 37 11.29 -3.62 -3.32
C LEU A 37 10.88 -2.89 -4.60
N ARG A 38 11.83 -2.24 -5.30
CA ARG A 38 11.56 -1.52 -6.55
C ARG A 38 11.30 -2.42 -7.75
N THR A 39 11.91 -3.60 -7.77
CA THR A 39 11.80 -4.54 -8.89
C THR A 39 10.73 -5.61 -8.69
N SER A 40 10.22 -5.76 -7.47
CA SER A 40 9.16 -6.72 -7.15
C SER A 40 7.78 -6.20 -7.56
N SER A 41 6.91 -7.10 -8.02
CA SER A 41 5.51 -6.74 -8.23
C SER A 41 4.79 -6.52 -6.90
N LEU A 42 3.74 -5.67 -6.89
CA LEU A 42 2.90 -5.47 -5.70
C LEU A 42 2.26 -6.78 -5.23
N CYS A 43 1.93 -7.68 -6.15
CA CYS A 43 1.38 -9.01 -5.83
C CYS A 43 2.37 -9.87 -5.06
N ASP A 44 3.64 -9.88 -5.47
CA ASP A 44 4.69 -10.65 -4.81
C ASP A 44 5.02 -10.08 -3.44
N LEU A 45 5.13 -8.75 -3.35
CA LEU A 45 5.36 -8.04 -2.09
C LEU A 45 4.25 -8.32 -1.08
N ARG A 46 2.99 -8.32 -1.53
CA ARG A 46 1.85 -8.70 -0.69
C ARG A 46 1.99 -10.13 -0.20
N ARG A 47 2.16 -11.09 -1.11
CA ARG A 47 2.26 -12.52 -0.75
C ARG A 47 3.37 -12.75 0.27
N GLN A 48 4.52 -12.10 0.09
CA GLN A 48 5.66 -12.22 0.99
C GLN A 48 5.39 -11.59 2.36
N ALA A 49 4.70 -10.45 2.40
CA ALA A 49 4.26 -9.84 3.65
C ALA A 49 3.26 -10.74 4.40
N GLU A 50 2.33 -11.38 3.68
CA GLU A 50 1.37 -12.32 4.26
C GLU A 50 2.05 -13.57 4.82
N VAL A 51 3.01 -14.15 4.08
CA VAL A 51 3.82 -15.30 4.56
C VAL A 51 4.58 -14.93 5.83
N ARG A 52 5.21 -13.76 5.87
CA ARG A 52 6.01 -13.32 7.01
C ARG A 52 5.18 -13.02 8.26
N THR A 53 3.98 -12.45 8.07
CA THR A 53 3.11 -12.05 9.19
C THR A 53 2.11 -13.14 9.59
N GLY A 54 1.97 -14.19 8.77
CA GLY A 54 0.97 -15.24 8.94
C GLY A 54 -0.47 -14.75 8.77
N ARG A 55 -0.68 -13.53 8.24
CA ARG A 55 -1.99 -12.90 8.10
C ARG A 55 -2.25 -12.55 6.65
N VAL A 56 -3.38 -12.98 6.13
CA VAL A 56 -3.83 -12.62 4.77
C VAL A 56 -4.27 -11.16 4.76
N THR A 57 -3.78 -10.39 3.79
CA THR A 57 -4.16 -8.98 3.62
C THR A 57 -5.53 -8.95 2.95
N ARG A 58 -6.54 -8.43 3.67
CA ARG A 58 -7.88 -8.23 3.12
C ARG A 58 -8.04 -6.77 2.69
N PHE A 59 -8.29 -6.54 1.42
CA PHE A 59 -8.66 -5.23 0.91
C PHE A 59 -10.18 -5.12 0.94
N VAL A 60 -10.70 -4.19 1.74
CA VAL A 60 -12.12 -3.83 1.71
C VAL A 60 -12.23 -2.52 0.96
N SER A 61 -12.68 -2.59 -0.28
CA SER A 61 -13.05 -1.40 -1.04
C SER A 61 -14.40 -0.92 -0.51
N ARG A 62 -14.39 0.13 0.34
CA ARG A 62 -15.61 0.86 0.70
C ARG A 62 -15.97 1.83 -0.41
N PHE A 63 -16.11 1.33 -1.63
CA PHE A 63 -16.81 2.11 -2.65
C PHE A 63 -18.30 2.00 -2.33
N PRO A 64 -19.00 3.13 -2.16
CA PRO A 64 -20.45 3.07 -2.13
C PRO A 64 -20.90 2.48 -3.47
N LEU A 65 -21.65 1.37 -3.42
CA LEU A 65 -22.41 0.93 -4.58
C LEU A 65 -23.43 2.04 -4.85
N ILE A 66 -23.13 2.91 -5.81
CA ILE A 66 -24.07 3.92 -6.30
C ILE A 66 -25.09 3.19 -7.18
N GLY A 67 -26.01 2.47 -6.54
CA GLY A 67 -27.29 2.11 -7.14
C GLY A 67 -28.22 3.33 -7.13
N ARG A 68 -29.33 3.27 -7.88
CA ARG A 68 -30.38 4.32 -7.88
C ARG A 68 -30.97 4.47 -6.46
N GLY A 69 -30.38 5.33 -5.64
CA GLY A 69 -31.03 5.92 -4.47
C GLY A 69 -30.73 5.34 -3.09
N ASN A 70 -29.75 4.45 -2.88
CA ASN A 70 -29.39 4.03 -1.50
C ASN A 70 -27.87 3.84 -1.33
N VAL A 71 -27.27 4.65 -0.47
CA VAL A 71 -25.90 4.46 0.00
C VAL A 71 -25.96 3.57 1.25
N ASN A 72 -25.77 2.26 1.08
CA ASN A 72 -25.64 1.34 2.21
C ASN A 72 -24.27 1.57 2.86
N SER A 73 -24.23 2.52 3.80
CA SER A 73 -23.02 3.02 4.45
C SER A 73 -22.60 2.16 5.67
N ASP A 74 -23.50 1.29 6.15
CA ASP A 74 -23.45 0.83 7.54
C ASP A 74 -23.12 -0.65 7.72
N ARG A 75 -22.83 -1.40 6.65
CA ARG A 75 -22.52 -2.84 6.77
C ARG A 75 -21.27 -3.20 5.96
N ILE A 76 -20.40 -3.98 6.58
CA ILE A 76 -19.40 -4.78 5.87
C ILE A 76 -20.19 -5.91 5.24
N VAL A 77 -20.38 -5.83 3.92
CA VAL A 77 -21.17 -6.79 3.14
C VAL A 77 -20.18 -7.61 2.32
N GLU A 78 -20.30 -8.94 2.33
CA GLU A 78 -19.46 -9.79 1.50
C GLU A 78 -19.96 -9.76 0.05
N SER A 79 -19.09 -10.03 -0.92
CA SER A 79 -19.46 -10.01 -2.35
C SER A 79 -20.67 -10.90 -2.64
N LYS A 80 -20.77 -12.03 -1.94
CA LYS A 80 -21.88 -12.98 -2.08
C LYS A 80 -23.23 -12.35 -1.71
N ASP A 81 -23.28 -11.57 -0.64
CA ASP A 81 -24.51 -10.91 -0.20
C ASP A 81 -24.96 -9.83 -1.20
N ILE A 82 -24.00 -9.23 -1.93
CA ILE A 82 -24.29 -8.25 -2.99
C ILE A 82 -24.88 -8.97 -4.21
N ASP A 83 -24.28 -10.08 -4.62
CA ASP A 83 -24.74 -10.87 -5.76
C ASP A 83 -26.16 -11.44 -5.49
N ASP A 84 -26.40 -11.98 -4.29
CA ASP A 84 -27.71 -12.48 -3.86
C ASP A 84 -28.81 -11.37 -3.85
N GLU A 85 -28.45 -10.13 -3.50
CA GLU A 85 -29.38 -9.00 -3.50
C GLU A 85 -29.64 -8.45 -4.91
N VAL A 86 -28.61 -8.38 -5.75
CA VAL A 86 -28.74 -7.98 -7.16
C VAL A 86 -29.59 -8.99 -7.91
N ASP A 87 -29.37 -10.29 -7.67
CA ASP A 87 -30.19 -11.35 -8.24
C ASP A 87 -31.63 -11.27 -7.76
N ARG A 88 -31.90 -10.94 -6.49
CA ARG A 88 -33.28 -10.69 -6.01
C ARG A 88 -33.96 -9.52 -6.72
N ILE A 89 -33.22 -8.45 -7.04
CA ILE A 89 -33.76 -7.26 -7.70
C ILE A 89 -33.97 -7.48 -9.21
N LEU A 90 -33.07 -8.25 -9.84
CA LEU A 90 -33.07 -8.49 -11.29
C LEU A 90 -33.86 -9.73 -11.71
N ALA A 91 -34.05 -10.70 -10.81
CA ALA A 91 -34.93 -11.85 -11.03
C ALA A 91 -36.39 -11.41 -10.89
N ARG A 92 -36.94 -10.94 -12.02
CA ARG A 92 -38.38 -10.96 -12.30
C ARG A 92 -38.85 -12.37 -12.62
#